data_AF-A0A926PTZ5-F1
#
_entry.id   AF-A0A926PTZ5-F1
#
_cell.length_a   1.000
_cell.length_b   1.000
_cell.length_c   1.000
_cell.angle_alpha   90.00
_cell.angle_beta   90.00
_cell.angle_gamma   90.00
#
_symmetry.space_group_name_H-M   'P 1'
#
loop_
_entity.id
_entity.type
_entity.pdbx_description
1 polymer ?
#
loop_
_entity_poly.entity_id
_entity_poly.type
_entity_poly.pdbx_seq_one_letter_code
_entity_poly.pdbx_strand_id
1 'polypeptide(L)'
;MKSQFLQSTTVEGAQVVLPGLIRQTRQCLGLTQTQFAAKLGVSFLSVNRWENGHHQPLPIVLKQIEALLHEMGAEGQDLLKQYYARIAGLNISD
;
A
#
# COMPACT_ATOMS: atom_id res chain seq x y z
N MET A 1 -12.17 18.21 31.15
CA MET A 1 -11.47 16.92 31.02
C MET A 1 -11.71 16.32 29.64
N LYS A 2 -11.16 16.96 28.61
CA LYS A 2 -11.02 16.43 27.26
C LYS A 2 -9.62 16.83 26.87
N SER A 3 -8.75 15.89 26.52
CA SER A 3 -7.56 16.09 25.68
C SER A 3 -6.49 15.08 26.07
N GLN A 4 -6.43 13.99 25.31
CA GLN A 4 -5.19 13.51 24.70
C GLN A 4 -5.53 12.36 23.76
N PHE A 5 -6.14 12.72 22.62
CA PHE A 5 -6.11 11.91 21.41
C PHE A 5 -5.65 12.86 20.29
N LEU A 6 -4.61 12.43 19.56
CA LEU A 6 -4.16 12.94 18.26
C LEU A 6 -3.44 14.30 18.22
N GLN A 7 -2.21 14.36 18.72
CA GLN A 7 -1.14 15.26 18.22
C GLN A 7 0.17 14.47 18.46
N SER A 8 1.02 14.12 17.51
CA SER A 8 1.40 14.74 16.25
C SER A 8 2.39 13.80 15.54
N THR A 9 2.01 13.26 14.37
CA THR A 9 2.99 12.73 13.40
C THR A 9 2.55 13.19 12.02
N THR A 10 2.82 14.45 11.75
CA THR A 10 2.81 15.02 10.41
C THR A 10 3.95 14.38 9.61
N VAL A 11 3.61 13.44 8.73
CA VAL A 11 4.46 13.12 7.57
C VAL A 11 3.91 13.87 6.37
N GLU A 12 4.32 15.14 6.23
CA GLU A 12 4.19 15.86 4.97
C GLU A 12 5.25 15.31 3.98
N GLY A 13 4.80 14.82 2.82
CA GLY A 13 5.66 14.57 1.67
C GLY A 13 5.83 13.09 1.30
N ALA A 14 5.07 12.67 0.27
CA ALA A 14 5.06 11.37 -0.38
C ALA A 14 4.50 10.21 0.48
N GLN A 15 3.32 9.71 0.08
CA GLN A 15 2.92 8.35 0.40
C GLN A 15 3.96 7.41 -0.22
N VAL A 16 5.00 7.05 0.55
CA VAL A 16 6.03 6.11 0.12
C VAL A 16 5.37 4.75 0.10
N VAL A 17 4.96 4.28 -1.07
CA VAL A 17 4.44 2.93 -1.22
C VAL A 17 5.60 2.03 -1.56
N LEU A 18 5.73 0.99 -0.76
CA LEU A 18 6.79 0.02 -0.94
C LEU A 18 6.45 -0.80 -2.19
N PRO A 19 7.38 -0.91 -3.16
CA PRO A 19 7.20 -1.76 -4.34
C PRO A 19 6.78 -3.19 -3.98
N GLY A 20 7.27 -3.68 -2.83
CA GLY A 20 6.89 -4.96 -2.23
C GLY A 20 5.41 -5.07 -1.90
N LEU A 21 4.78 -4.04 -1.33
CA LEU A 21 3.35 -4.06 -0.98
C LEU A 21 2.48 -4.25 -2.22
N ILE A 22 2.78 -3.51 -3.29
CA ILE A 22 2.04 -3.56 -4.55
C ILE A 22 2.15 -4.95 -5.16
N ARG A 23 3.36 -5.50 -5.21
CA ARG A 23 3.61 -6.85 -5.72
C ARG A 23 2.91 -7.92 -4.87
N GLN A 24 2.99 -7.84 -3.54
CA GLN A 24 2.36 -8.79 -2.63
C GLN A 24 0.84 -8.75 -2.76
N THR A 25 0.22 -7.56 -2.74
CA THR A 25 -1.22 -7.39 -2.97
C THR A 25 -1.65 -8.10 -4.26
N ARG A 26 -0.92 -7.86 -5.36
CA ARG A 26 -1.19 -8.51 -6.64
C ARG A 26 -1.06 -10.04 -6.57
N GLN A 27 -0.02 -10.54 -5.91
CA GLN A 27 0.26 -11.97 -5.78
C GLN A 27 -0.81 -12.69 -4.96
N CYS A 28 -1.26 -12.11 -3.85
CA CYS A 28 -2.34 -12.66 -3.03
C CYS A 28 -3.66 -12.74 -3.79
N LEU A 29 -3.91 -11.79 -4.71
CA LEU A 29 -5.07 -11.83 -5.61
C LEU A 29 -4.90 -12.82 -6.78
N GLY A 30 -3.74 -13.45 -6.94
CA GLY A 30 -3.45 -14.36 -8.05
C GLY A 30 -3.39 -13.69 -9.43
N LEU A 31 -3.11 -12.38 -9.48
CA LEU A 31 -3.19 -11.59 -10.71
C LEU A 31 -1.82 -11.39 -11.37
N THR A 32 -1.82 -11.35 -12.69
CA THR A 32 -0.71 -10.80 -13.49
C THR A 32 -0.65 -9.28 -13.36
N GLN A 33 0.49 -8.66 -13.69
CA GLN A 33 0.61 -7.19 -13.67
C GLN A 33 -0.44 -6.51 -14.57
N THR A 34 -0.76 -7.11 -15.72
CA THR A 34 -1.78 -6.61 -16.64
C THR A 34 -3.19 -6.69 -16.05
N GLN A 35 -3.54 -7.82 -15.42
CA GLN A 35 -4.85 -7.98 -14.77
C GLN A 35 -5.00 -7.04 -13.57
N PHE A 36 -3.93 -6.87 -12.78
CA PHE A 36 -3.92 -5.94 -11.67
C PHE A 36 -4.05 -4.48 -12.13
N ALA A 37 -3.36 -4.11 -13.21
CA ALA A 37 -3.50 -2.80 -13.84
C ALA A 37 -4.94 -2.55 -14.32
N ALA A 38 -5.56 -3.53 -14.97
CA ALA A 38 -6.96 -3.45 -15.39
C ALA A 38 -7.91 -3.30 -14.19
N LYS A 39 -7.69 -4.04 -13.10
CA LYS A 39 -8.48 -3.94 -11.86
C LYS A 39 -8.38 -2.56 -11.19
N LEU A 40 -7.22 -1.90 -11.31
CA LEU A 40 -6.97 -0.55 -10.78
C LEU A 40 -7.28 0.58 -11.79
N GLY A 41 -7.70 0.25 -13.02
CA GLY A 41 -7.97 1.25 -14.06
C GLY A 41 -6.73 2.03 -14.53
N VAL A 42 -5.55 1.41 -14.50
CA VAL A 42 -4.27 2.03 -14.91
C VAL A 42 -3.55 1.20 -15.97
N SER A 43 -2.46 1.74 -16.53
CA SER A 43 -1.65 1.00 -17.51
C SER A 43 -0.76 -0.07 -16.85
N PHE A 44 -0.46 -1.13 -17.59
CA PHE A 44 0.57 -2.12 -17.20
C PHE A 44 1.91 -1.44 -16.87
N LEU A 45 2.32 -0.45 -17.66
CA LEU A 45 3.58 0.26 -17.46
C LEU A 45 3.63 1.00 -16.11
N SER A 46 2.49 1.51 -15.65
CA SER A 46 2.36 2.11 -14.32
C SER A 46 2.67 1.08 -13.24
N VAL A 47 1.99 -0.07 -13.26
CA VAL A 47 2.20 -1.16 -12.29
C VAL A 47 3.65 -1.66 -12.34
N ASN A 48 4.21 -1.85 -13.54
CA ASN A 48 5.59 -2.28 -13.71
C ASN A 48 6.59 -1.29 -13.08
N ARG A 49 6.41 0.02 -13.28
CA ARG A 49 7.27 1.04 -12.66
C ARG A 49 7.12 1.08 -11.14
N TRP A 50 5.92 0.89 -10.62
CA TRP A 50 5.68 0.88 -9.18
C TRP A 50 6.31 -0.34 -8.51
N GLU A 51 6.14 -1.53 -9.07
CA GLU A 51 6.73 -2.77 -8.54
C GLU A 51 8.26 -2.81 -8.61
N ASN A 52 8.87 -2.00 -9.49
CA ASN A 52 10.33 -1.84 -9.56
C ASN A 52 10.83 -0.59 -8.80
N GLY A 53 9.94 0.15 -8.12
CA GLY A 53 10.32 1.32 -7.32
C GLY A 53 10.76 2.54 -8.14
N HIS A 54 10.50 2.55 -9.44
CA HIS A 54 10.85 3.68 -10.30
C HIS A 54 9.90 4.87 -10.09
N HIS A 55 8.63 4.62 -9.72
CA HIS A 55 7.60 5.63 -9.52
C HIS A 55 6.64 5.21 -8.40
N GLN A 56 5.85 6.15 -7.89
CA GLN A 56 4.81 5.91 -6.89
C GLN A 56 3.41 5.98 -7.52
N PRO A 57 2.43 5.21 -7.04
CA PRO A 57 1.03 5.38 -7.44
C PRO A 57 0.46 6.70 -6.93
N LEU A 58 -0.52 7.24 -7.64
CA LEU A 58 -1.26 8.41 -7.16
C LEU A 58 -2.09 8.06 -5.91
N PRO A 59 -2.39 9.03 -5.03
CA PRO A 59 -3.15 8.78 -3.81
C PRO A 59 -4.48 8.05 -4.00
N ILE A 60 -5.17 8.33 -5.11
CA ILE A 60 -6.43 7.65 -5.45
C ILE A 60 -6.24 6.17 -5.73
N VAL A 61 -5.15 5.77 -6.39
CA VAL A 61 -4.83 4.37 -6.67
C VAL A 61 -4.42 3.65 -5.39
N LEU A 62 -3.75 4.36 -4.48
CA LEU A 62 -3.38 3.80 -3.17
C LEU A 62 -4.60 3.47 -2.33
N LYS A 63 -5.61 4.34 -2.31
CA LYS A 63 -6.89 4.04 -1.66
C LYS A 63 -7.57 2.80 -2.25
N GLN A 64 -7.44 2.58 -3.56
CA GLN A 64 -7.97 1.36 -4.18
C GLN A 64 -7.18 0.13 -3.73
N ILE A 65 -5.85 0.20 -3.67
CA ILE A 65 -5.01 -0.90 -3.18
C ILE A 65 -5.31 -1.21 -1.71
N GLU A 66 -5.48 -0.20 -0.86
CA GLU A 66 -5.90 -0.36 0.54
C GLU A 66 -7.26 -1.03 0.65
N ALA A 67 -8.24 -0.63 -0.17
CA ALA A 67 -9.54 -1.27 -0.21
C ALA A 67 -9.45 -2.76 -0.59
N LEU A 68 -8.62 -3.11 -1.58
CA LEU A 68 -8.38 -4.51 -1.94
C LEU A 68 -7.76 -5.32 -0.80
N LEU A 69 -6.81 -4.73 -0.06
CA LEU A 69 -6.22 -5.37 1.11
C LEU A 69 -7.24 -5.57 2.24
N HIS A 70 -8.18 -4.64 2.44
CA HIS A 70 -9.26 -4.83 3.40
C HIS A 70 -10.21 -5.97 3.00
N GLU A 71 -10.50 -6.12 1.70
CA GLU A 71 -11.34 -7.20 1.17
C GLU A 71 -10.72 -8.59 1.34
N MET A 72 -9.39 -8.69 1.42
CA MET A 72 -8.65 -9.95 1.61
C MET A 72 -8.70 -10.50 3.05
N GLY A 73 -9.28 -9.79 4.01
CA GLY A 73 -9.37 -10.24 5.40
C GLY A 73 -8.03 -10.19 6.13
N ALA A 74 -7.70 -11.24 6.90
CA ALA A 74 -6.53 -11.25 7.79
C ALA A 74 -5.21 -11.02 7.05
N GLU A 75 -5.01 -11.67 5.90
CA GLU A 75 -3.77 -11.56 5.11
C GLU A 75 -3.52 -10.13 4.63
N GLY A 76 -4.56 -9.45 4.14
CA GLY A 76 -4.42 -8.06 3.70
C GLY A 76 -4.26 -7.07 4.86
N GLN A 77 -4.87 -7.35 6.02
CA GLN A 77 -4.62 -6.57 7.24
C GLN A 77 -3.18 -6.69 7.71
N ASP A 78 -2.57 -7.88 7.62
CA ASP A 78 -1.18 -8.08 8.00
C ASP A 78 -0.20 -7.36 7.05
N LEU A 79 -0.49 -7.37 5.75
CA LEU A 79 0.25 -6.57 4.77
C LEU A 79 0.15 -5.05 5.05
N LEU A 80 -1.04 -4.56 5.41
CA LEU A 80 -1.23 -3.15 5.80
C LEU A 80 -0.43 -2.81 7.07
N LYS A 81 -0.42 -3.69 8.09
CA LYS A 81 0.40 -3.49 9.29
C LYS A 81 1.89 -3.38 8.93
N GLN A 82 2.40 -4.31 8.12
CA GLN A 82 3.79 -4.29 7.67
C GLN A 82 4.13 -2.99 6.92
N TYR A 83 3.20 -2.51 6.09
CA TYR A 83 3.33 -1.25 5.36
C TYR A 83 3.45 -0.04 6.30
N TYR A 84 2.47 0.13 7.20
CA TYR A 84 2.45 1.27 8.12
C TYR A 84 3.61 1.24 9.12
N ALA A 85 3.98 0.05 9.61
CA ALA A 85 5.15 -0.13 10.47
C ALA A 85 6.42 0.39 9.81
N ARG A 86 6.63 0.02 8.54
CA ARG A 86 7.84 0.35 7.80
C ARG A 86 7.91 1.83 7.40
N ILE A 87 6.77 2.50 7.19
CA ILE A 87 6.72 3.96 7.02
C ILE A 87 6.98 4.68 8.34
N ALA A 88 6.38 4.21 9.43
CA ALA A 88 6.51 4.82 10.75
C ALA A 88 7.91 4.63 11.37
N GLY A 89 8.80 3.87 10.72
CA GLY A 89 10.11 3.49 11.27
C GLY A 89 10.00 2.55 12.47
N LEU A 90 8.85 1.92 12.66
CA LEU A 90 8.59 0.97 13.74
C LEU A 90 9.00 -0.42 13.25
N ASN A 91 10.08 -0.96 13.83
CA ASN A 91 10.46 -2.36 13.63
C ASN A 91 9.40 -3.24 14.28
N ILE A 92 8.43 -3.73 13.51
CA ILE A 92 7.56 -4.83 13.94
C ILE A 92 8.33 -6.12 13.68
N SER A 93 9.24 -6.41 14.60
CA SER A 93 9.87 -7.71 14.76
C SER A 93 9.57 -8.14 16.19
N ASP A 94 8.60 -9.04 16.34
CA ASP A 94 8.48 -10.01 17.42
C ASP A 94 7.84 -11.28 16.83
#